data_AF-U2YV71-F1
#
_entry.id   AF-U2YV71-F1
#
_cell.length_a   1.000
_cell.length_b   1.000
_cell.length_c   1.000
_cell.angle_alpha   90.00
_cell.angle_beta   90.00
_cell.angle_gamma   90.00
#
_symmetry.space_group_name_H-M   'P 1'
#
loop_
_entity.id
_entity.type
_entity.pdbx_description
1 polymer ?
#
loop_
_entity_poly.entity_id
_entity_poly.type
_entity_poly.pdbx_seq_one_letter_code
_entity_poly.pdbx_strand_id
1 'polypeptide(L)'
;MALRDSLDYRSAAYALIVVAGIGSYTFGSAPLPEALSYVPLVLVALTGILVPVRDRIPEHDRLLTVGLGIVGVYGLVAEGVSVIDALFALAGVAAVVSLVYERVTGRSTRIA
;
A
#
# COMPACT_ATOMS: atom_id res chain seq x y z
N MET A 1 -18.04 24.62 -10.67
CA MET A 1 -18.09 23.50 -9.70
C MET A 1 -17.52 22.19 -10.26
N ALA A 2 -17.64 21.91 -11.56
CA ALA A 2 -17.20 20.65 -12.19
C ALA A 2 -15.66 20.41 -12.29
N LEU A 3 -14.80 21.42 -12.11
CA LEU A 3 -13.33 21.23 -12.18
C LEU A 3 -12.71 20.71 -10.87
N ARG A 4 -13.46 20.76 -9.76
CA ARG A 4 -13.00 20.34 -8.43
C ARG A 4 -13.31 18.88 -8.13
N ASP A 5 -14.29 18.30 -8.83
CA ASP A 5 -14.66 16.88 -8.76
C ASP A 5 -13.75 15.97 -9.61
N SER A 6 -12.88 16.55 -10.46
CA SER A 6 -12.01 15.78 -11.37
C SER A 6 -10.59 15.54 -10.85
N LEU A 7 -10.20 16.13 -9.71
CA LEU A 7 -8.93 15.83 -9.08
C LEU A 7 -9.12 14.63 -8.17
N ASP A 8 -8.96 13.44 -8.72
CA ASP A 8 -8.93 12.20 -7.95
C ASP A 8 -7.71 12.23 -7.01
N TYR A 9 -7.95 12.67 -5.78
CA TYR A 9 -6.95 12.77 -4.73
C TYR A 9 -6.28 11.42 -4.45
N ARG A 10 -6.99 10.30 -4.68
CA ARG A 10 -6.42 8.96 -4.53
C ARG A 10 -5.40 8.67 -5.62
N SER A 11 -5.69 9.02 -6.88
CA SER A 11 -4.71 8.91 -7.97
C SER A 11 -3.45 9.74 -7.71
N ALA A 12 -3.60 10.95 -7.16
CA ALA A 12 -2.47 11.77 -6.75
C ALA A 12 -1.67 11.14 -5.59
N ALA A 13 -2.35 10.56 -4.60
CA ALA A 13 -1.71 9.84 -3.51
C ALA A 13 -0.93 8.61 -4.00
N TYR A 14 -1.50 7.82 -4.91
CA TYR A 14 -0.79 6.68 -5.49
C TYR A 14 0.41 7.10 -6.33
N ALA A 15 0.28 8.18 -7.11
CA ALA A 15 1.42 8.75 -7.84
C ALA A 15 2.52 9.22 -6.87
N LEU A 16 2.16 9.84 -5.75
CA LEU A 16 3.10 10.21 -4.69
C LEU A 16 3.80 8.99 -4.09
N ILE A 17 3.09 7.89 -3.81
CA ILE A 17 3.68 6.64 -3.32
C ILE A 17 4.69 6.08 -4.32
N VAL A 18 4.34 6.06 -5.60
CA VAL A 18 5.24 5.59 -6.67
C VAL A 18 6.48 6.48 -6.79
N VAL A 19 6.30 7.81 -6.81
CA VAL A 19 7.40 8.76 -6.89
C VAL A 19 8.29 8.70 -5.65
N ALA A 20 7.72 8.53 -4.46
CA ALA A 20 8.48 8.36 -3.23
C ALA A 20 9.29 7.05 -3.27
N GLY A 21 8.68 5.93 -3.68
CA GLY A 21 9.38 4.65 -3.81
C GLY A 21 10.52 4.69 -4.85
N ILE A 22 10.26 5.27 -6.03
CA ILE A 22 11.29 5.46 -7.05
C ILE A 22 12.36 6.44 -6.58
N GLY A 23 11.97 7.54 -5.91
CA GLY A 23 12.87 8.53 -5.35
C GLY A 23 13.81 7.93 -4.30
N SER A 24 13.28 7.18 -3.34
CA SER A 24 14.09 6.47 -2.35
C SER A 24 15.07 5.50 -3.01
N TYR A 25 14.67 4.79 -4.08
CA TYR A 25 15.56 3.91 -4.83
C TYR A 25 16.63 4.64 -5.64
N THR A 26 16.28 5.76 -6.28
CA THR A 26 17.17 6.49 -7.20
C THR A 26 18.15 7.41 -6.47
N PHE A 27 17.74 7.98 -5.33
CA PHE A 27 18.55 8.91 -4.54
C PHE A 27 19.15 8.27 -3.29
N GLY A 28 18.60 7.15 -2.80
CA GLY A 28 19.16 6.39 -1.71
C GLY A 28 20.06 5.26 -2.22
N SER A 29 21.23 5.09 -1.62
CA SER A 29 22.00 3.85 -1.70
C SER A 29 21.35 2.75 -0.84
N ALA A 30 20.03 2.59 -0.96
CA ALA A 30 19.26 1.66 -0.17
C ALA A 30 19.78 0.24 -0.46
N PRO A 31 20.15 -0.55 0.56
CA PRO A 31 20.54 -1.93 0.37
C PRO A 31 19.42 -2.68 -0.36
N LEU A 32 19.79 -3.57 -1.29
CA LEU A 32 18.87 -4.28 -2.18
C LEU A 32 17.62 -4.89 -1.49
N PRO A 33 17.70 -5.44 -0.25
CA PRO A 33 16.53 -5.94 0.48
C PRO A 33 15.48 -4.87 0.79
N GLU A 34 15.91 -3.65 1.10
CA GLU A 34 15.03 -2.51 1.37
C GLU A 34 14.26 -2.16 0.09
N ALA A 35 14.96 -2.03 -1.03
CA ALA A 35 14.34 -1.73 -2.32
C ALA A 35 13.27 -2.77 -2.71
N LEU A 36 13.54 -4.05 -2.44
CA LEU A 36 12.59 -5.14 -2.71
C LEU A 36 11.33 -5.06 -1.84
N SER A 37 11.42 -4.52 -0.62
CA SER A 37 10.25 -4.36 0.27
C SER A 37 9.21 -3.38 -0.28
N TYR A 38 9.63 -2.37 -1.04
CA TYR A 38 8.76 -1.38 -1.67
C TYR A 38 8.08 -1.89 -2.96
N VAL A 39 8.62 -2.92 -3.61
CA VAL A 39 8.12 -3.40 -4.92
C VAL A 39 6.63 -3.75 -4.89
N PRO A 40 6.11 -4.53 -3.93
CA PRO A 40 4.68 -4.84 -3.87
C PRO A 40 3.81 -3.59 -3.74
N LEU A 41 4.23 -2.65 -2.89
CA LEU A 41 3.51 -1.39 -2.66
C LEU A 41 3.48 -0.52 -3.93
N VAL A 42 4.63 -0.37 -4.61
CA VAL A 42 4.75 0.41 -5.85
C VAL A 42 3.91 -0.20 -6.97
N LEU A 43 3.93 -1.52 -7.15
CA LEU A 43 3.15 -2.19 -8.18
C LEU A 43 1.64 -2.00 -7.96
N VAL A 44 1.17 -2.16 -6.72
CA VAL A 44 -0.25 -1.94 -6.41
C VAL A 44 -0.62 -0.47 -6.59
N ALA A 45 0.21 0.46 -6.13
CA ALA A 45 -0.01 1.89 -6.32
C ALA A 45 -0.07 2.28 -7.81
N LEU A 46 0.79 1.73 -8.66
CA LEU A 46 0.77 1.95 -10.11
C LEU A 46 -0.58 1.57 -10.73
N THR A 47 -1.16 0.43 -10.33
CA THR A 47 -2.49 0.02 -10.82
C THR A 47 -3.62 0.95 -10.35
N GLY A 48 -3.40 1.71 -9.26
CA GLY A 48 -4.34 2.65 -8.69
C GLY A 48 -4.35 4.04 -9.34
N ILE A 49 -3.28 4.42 -10.06
CA ILE A 49 -3.14 5.75 -10.68
C ILE A 49 -4.27 6.00 -11.68
N LEU A 50 -4.61 4.98 -12.47
CA LEU A 50 -5.68 5.05 -13.45
C LEU A 50 -7.01 4.61 -12.81
N VAL A 51 -7.94 5.56 -12.66
CA VAL A 51 -9.30 5.32 -12.14
C VAL A 51 -9.99 4.09 -12.77
N PRO A 52 -9.98 3.91 -14.11
CA PRO A 52 -10.66 2.77 -14.73
C PRO A 52 -10.03 1.41 -14.37
N VAL A 53 -8.75 1.40 -13.97
CA VAL A 53 -8.04 0.18 -13.57
C VAL A 53 -8.33 -0.10 -12.10
N ARG A 54 -8.21 0.91 -11.24
CA ARG A 54 -8.51 0.81 -9.81
C ARG A 54 -9.91 0.27 -9.55
N ASP A 55 -10.91 0.82 -10.24
CA ASP A 55 -12.31 0.46 -10.03
C ASP A 55 -12.63 -0.98 -10.48
N ARG A 56 -11.76 -1.59 -11.31
CA ARG A 56 -11.85 -3.00 -11.73
C ARG A 56 -11.18 -3.97 -10.77
N ILE A 57 -10.46 -3.49 -9.77
CA ILE A 57 -9.75 -4.34 -8.79
C ILE A 57 -10.53 -4.29 -7.47
N PRO A 58 -11.40 -5.28 -7.18
CA PRO A 58 -12.31 -5.25 -6.03
C PRO A 58 -11.63 -5.31 -4.65
N GLU A 59 -10.30 -5.26 -4.56
CA GLU A 59 -9.55 -5.29 -3.30
C GLU A 59 -8.33 -4.35 -3.32
N HIS A 60 -8.30 -3.35 -4.20
CA HIS A 60 -7.15 -2.46 -4.39
C HIS A 60 -6.66 -1.85 -3.07
N ASP A 61 -7.57 -1.27 -2.28
CA ASP A 61 -7.23 -0.65 -1.00
C ASP A 61 -6.64 -1.66 0.02
N ARG A 62 -7.09 -2.92 -0.01
CA ARG A 62 -6.53 -3.98 0.84
C ARG A 62 -5.14 -4.39 0.39
N LEU A 63 -4.93 -4.58 -0.92
CA LEU A 63 -3.63 -4.89 -1.48
C LEU A 63 -2.61 -3.80 -1.17
N LEU A 64 -3.04 -2.53 -1.19
CA LEU A 64 -2.20 -1.39 -0.83
C LEU A 64 -1.83 -1.41 0.66
N THR A 65 -2.79 -1.77 1.52
CA THR A 65 -2.57 -1.93 2.96
C THR A 65 -1.62 -3.09 3.27
N VAL A 66 -1.72 -4.20 2.54
CA VAL A 66 -0.76 -5.32 2.64
C VAL A 66 0.64 -4.87 2.21
N GLY A 67 0.75 -4.11 1.11
CA GLY A 67 2.02 -3.54 0.66
C GLY A 67 2.66 -2.62 1.70
N LEU A 68 1.88 -1.74 2.33
CA LEU A 68 2.35 -0.92 3.46
C LEU A 68 2.80 -1.78 4.65
N GLY A 69 2.07 -2.86 4.93
CA GLY A 69 2.45 -3.86 5.93
C GLY A 69 3.85 -4.44 5.73
N ILE A 70 4.18 -4.81 4.49
CA ILE A 70 5.49 -5.38 4.14
C ILE A 70 6.61 -4.35 4.41
N VAL A 71 6.40 -3.10 4.02
CA VAL A 71 7.34 -2.00 4.30
C VAL A 71 7.50 -1.79 5.81
N GLY A 72 6.40 -1.74 6.56
CA GLY A 72 6.45 -1.59 8.03
C GLY A 72 7.18 -2.74 8.72
N VAL A 73 6.92 -3.99 8.32
CA VAL A 73 7.64 -5.16 8.87
C VAL A 73 9.12 -5.08 8.54
N TYR A 74 9.49 -4.65 7.33
CA TYR A 74 10.88 -4.47 6.97
C TYR A 74 11.56 -3.40 7.85
N GLY A 75 10.94 -2.22 7.99
CA GLY A 75 11.47 -1.13 8.82
C GLY A 75 11.71 -1.56 10.28
N LEU A 76 10.74 -2.28 10.88
CA LEU A 76 10.89 -2.85 12.22
C LEU A 76 12.10 -3.79 12.36
N VAL A 77 12.37 -4.59 11.33
CA VAL A 77 13.46 -5.58 11.34
C VAL A 77 14.82 -4.96 11.03
N ALA A 78 14.86 -3.99 10.11
CA ALA A 78 16.11 -3.42 9.59
C ALA A 78 16.61 -2.20 10.39
N GLU A 79 15.71 -1.31 10.80
CA GLU A 79 16.04 0.00 11.40
C GLU A 79 15.68 0.07 12.89
N GLY A 80 14.90 -0.90 13.39
CA GLY A 80 14.42 -0.95 14.77
C GLY A 80 13.00 -0.40 14.92
N VAL A 81 12.51 -0.33 16.16
CA VAL A 81 11.09 -0.01 16.40
C VAL A 81 10.81 1.48 16.22
N SER A 82 10.31 1.84 15.04
CA SER A 82 9.64 3.11 14.76
C SER A 82 8.13 2.99 14.97
N VAL A 83 7.49 4.05 15.49
CA VAL A 83 6.04 4.11 15.64
C VAL A 83 5.34 3.98 14.28
N ILE A 84 5.91 4.58 13.23
CA ILE A 84 5.33 4.54 11.88
C ILE A 84 5.38 3.13 11.33
N ASP A 85 6.53 2.45 11.47
CA ASP A 85 6.71 1.08 10.97
C ASP A 85 5.82 0.09 11.73
N ALA A 86 5.64 0.29 13.04
CA ALA A 86 4.71 -0.48 13.84
C ALA A 86 3.26 -0.30 13.37
N LEU A 87 2.84 0.92 13.08
CA LEU A 87 1.50 1.20 12.56
C LEU A 87 1.27 0.58 11.18
N PHE A 88 2.26 0.67 10.29
CA PHE A 88 2.21 0.05 8.97
C PHE A 88 2.14 -1.47 9.07
N ALA A 89 3.00 -2.09 9.88
CA ALA A 89 2.96 -3.52 10.13
C ALA A 89 1.60 -3.98 10.66
N LEU A 90 1.03 -3.26 11.65
CA LEU A 90 -0.29 -3.56 12.20
C LEU A 90 -1.40 -3.44 11.15
N ALA A 91 -1.37 -2.40 10.31
CA ALA A 91 -2.34 -2.24 9.24
C ALA A 91 -2.27 -3.41 8.23
N GLY A 92 -1.06 -3.83 7.87
CA GLY A 92 -0.83 -5.01 7.04
C GLY A 92 -1.38 -6.29 7.64
N VAL A 93 -1.08 -6.54 8.92
CA VAL A 93 -1.58 -7.71 9.66
C VAL A 93 -3.10 -7.70 9.69
N ALA A 94 -3.73 -6.56 9.98
CA ALA A 94 -5.19 -6.43 9.98
C ALA A 94 -5.80 -6.74 8.60
N ALA A 95 -5.17 -6.26 7.52
CA ALA A 95 -5.61 -6.53 6.15
C ALA A 95 -5.50 -8.02 5.79
N VAL A 96 -4.40 -8.69 6.16
CA VAL A 96 -4.22 -10.13 5.94
C VAL A 96 -5.20 -10.94 6.77
N VAL A 97 -5.39 -10.61 8.04
CA VAL A 97 -6.35 -11.30 8.92
C VAL A 97 -7.78 -11.14 8.39
N SER A 98 -8.15 -9.96 7.91
CA SER A 98 -9.43 -9.70 7.24
C SER A 98 -9.60 -10.62 6.02
N LEU A 99 -8.61 -10.67 5.12
CA LEU A 99 -8.63 -11.56 3.94
C LEU A 99 -8.78 -13.03 4.32
N VAL A 100 -7.99 -13.50 5.30
CA VAL A 100 -8.05 -14.88 5.78
C VAL A 100 -9.41 -15.19 6.39
N TYR A 101 -9.95 -14.26 7.19
CA TYR A 101 -11.27 -14.43 7.81
C TYR A 101 -12.38 -14.56 6.76
N GLU A 102 -12.38 -13.71 5.72
CA GLU A 102 -13.37 -13.79 4.65
C GLU A 102 -13.27 -15.11 3.88
N ARG A 103 -12.04 -15.58 3.61
CA ARG A 103 -11.80 -16.85 2.92
C ARG A 103 -12.27 -18.06 3.73
N VAL A 104 -12.09 -18.02 5.05
CA VAL A 104 -12.48 -19.13 5.94
C VAL A 104 -13.98 -19.13 6.20
N THR A 105 -14.59 -17.97 6.43
CA THR A 105 -15.99 -17.88 6.88
C THR A 105 -16.99 -17.63 5.76
N GLY A 106 -16.52 -17.20 4.58
CA GLY A 106 -17.38 -16.72 3.50
C GLY A 106 -18.11 -15.41 3.81
N ARG A 107 -17.87 -14.80 4.97
CA ARG A 107 -18.51 -13.55 5.40
C ARG A 107 -17.61 -12.38 5.05
N SER A 108 -18.17 -11.37 4.39
CA SER A 108 -17.43 -10.14 4.11
C SER A 108 -17.21 -9.32 5.39
N THR A 109 -16.00 -8.82 5.53
CA THR A 109 -15.54 -7.85 6.53
C THR A 109 -15.50 -6.43 5.97
N ARG A 110 -16.01 -6.21 4.74
CA ARG A 110 -16.22 -4.85 4.23
C ARG A 110 -17.27 -4.18 5.12
N ILE A 111 -16.85 -3.13 5.80
CA ILE A 111 -17.77 -2.13 6.34
C ILE A 111 -18.18 -1.28 5.13
N ALA A 112 -19.46 -1.35 4.77
CA ALA A 112 -20.06 -0.57 3.69
C ALA A 112 -20.16 0.92 4.06
#